data_AF-A0A7X6BCC8-F1
#
_entry.id   AF-A0A7X6BCC8-F1
#
_cell.length_a   1.000
_cell.length_b   1.000
_cell.length_c   1.000
_cell.angle_alpha   90.00
_cell.angle_beta   90.00
_cell.angle_gamma   90.00
#
_symmetry.space_group_name_H-M   'P 1'
#
loop_
_entity.id
_entity.type
_entity.pdbx_description
1 polymer ?
#
loop_
_entity_poly.entity_id
_entity_poly.type
_entity_poly.pdbx_seq_one_letter_code
_entity_poly.pdbx_strand_id
1 'polypeptide(L)'
;MSTRISSLALMLLVAGCGADPASQPAAQAGETVACGPVGETLLPVCTLERGADGLLVLHHPDGGFRRLRMEGNAITAADGAELAATRHVGGATEVAIGGMRYRLAGKGATAGQ
;
A
#
# COMPACT_ATOMS: atom_id res chain seq x y z
N MET A 1 60.53 29.27 -13.39
CA MET A 1 59.44 28.86 -14.32
C MET A 1 59.65 27.40 -14.70
N SER A 2 58.84 26.49 -14.15
CA SER A 2 58.57 25.15 -14.70
C SER A 2 57.45 24.52 -13.87
N THR A 3 56.22 24.74 -14.35
CA THR A 3 55.04 23.92 -14.03
C THR A 3 55.24 22.55 -14.65
N ARG A 4 54.83 21.44 -14.00
CA ARG A 4 54.20 20.23 -14.60
C ARG A 4 53.81 19.19 -13.52
N ILE A 5 52.49 18.96 -13.44
CA ILE A 5 51.82 17.64 -13.32
C ILE A 5 52.00 16.87 -12.00
N SER A 6 50.96 16.89 -11.16
CA SER A 6 50.48 15.63 -10.57
C SER A 6 48.96 15.64 -10.52
N SER A 7 48.42 14.60 -11.13
CA SER A 7 47.11 14.55 -11.76
C SER A 7 46.07 13.90 -10.86
N LEU A 8 44.89 14.53 -10.85
CA LEU A 8 43.56 13.92 -10.82
C LEU A 8 43.18 13.07 -9.60
N ALA A 9 42.64 13.76 -8.59
CA ALA A 9 41.63 13.20 -7.71
C ALA A 9 40.35 12.92 -8.53
N LEU A 10 40.16 11.66 -8.90
CA LEU A 10 38.95 11.17 -9.56
C LEU A 10 37.84 11.02 -8.50
N MET A 11 37.05 12.07 -8.31
CA MET A 11 35.76 12.02 -7.60
C MET A 11 34.80 11.13 -8.40
N LEU A 12 34.55 9.91 -7.92
CA LEU A 12 33.37 9.14 -8.32
C LEU A 12 32.13 9.81 -7.70
N LEU A 13 31.49 10.70 -8.45
CA LEU A 13 30.13 11.15 -8.18
C LEU A 13 29.18 10.04 -8.64
N VAL A 14 28.61 9.31 -7.68
CA VAL A 14 27.45 8.44 -7.91
C VAL A 14 26.32 9.31 -8.45
N ALA A 15 25.99 9.10 -9.73
CA ALA A 15 24.71 9.52 -10.31
C ALA A 15 23.63 8.62 -9.72
N GLY A 16 23.04 9.05 -8.61
CA GLY A 16 21.82 8.46 -8.07
C GLY A 16 20.70 8.69 -9.09
N CYS A 17 20.15 7.59 -9.60
CA CYS A 17 19.07 7.55 -10.58
C CYS A 17 17.90 8.40 -10.10
N GLY A 18 17.65 9.54 -10.76
CA GLY A 18 16.43 10.32 -10.58
C GLY A 18 15.27 9.49 -11.11
N ALA A 19 14.37 9.08 -10.22
CA ALA A 19 13.12 8.48 -10.64
C ALA A 19 12.34 9.53 -11.45
N ASP A 20 12.13 9.27 -12.74
CA ASP A 20 11.28 10.10 -13.59
C ASP A 20 9.85 10.14 -13.00
N PRO A 21 9.34 11.32 -12.58
CA PRO A 21 7.98 11.44 -12.07
C PRO A 21 6.92 11.10 -13.14
N ALA A 22 7.32 11.07 -14.42
CA ALA A 22 6.47 10.70 -15.56
C ALA A 22 6.25 9.18 -15.69
N SER A 23 6.99 8.36 -14.94
CA SER A 23 6.86 6.89 -14.96
C SER A 23 6.02 6.35 -13.82
N GLN A 24 5.38 7.21 -13.01
CA GLN A 24 4.36 6.74 -12.08
C GLN A 24 3.19 6.22 -12.92
N PRO A 25 2.90 4.90 -12.93
CA PRO A 25 1.63 4.44 -13.47
C PRO A 25 0.56 5.26 -12.76
N ALA A 26 -0.31 5.91 -13.52
CA ALA A 26 -1.40 6.69 -12.97
C ALA A 26 -2.08 5.83 -11.91
N ALA A 27 -1.86 6.17 -10.63
CA ALA A 27 -2.42 5.40 -9.53
C ALA A 27 -3.91 5.32 -9.82
N GLN A 28 -4.42 4.13 -10.14
CA GLN A 28 -5.85 3.93 -10.20
C GLN A 28 -6.38 4.45 -8.86
N ALA A 29 -7.20 5.50 -8.91
CA ALA A 29 -7.79 6.07 -7.70
C ALA A 29 -8.43 4.91 -6.93
N GLY A 30 -7.83 4.56 -5.78
CA GLY A 30 -8.21 3.35 -5.06
C GLY A 30 -9.65 3.44 -4.54
N GLU A 31 -10.22 2.29 -4.21
CA GLU A 31 -11.57 2.16 -3.67
C GLU A 31 -11.62 2.76 -2.25
N THR A 32 -12.51 3.72 -1.98
CA THR A 32 -12.73 4.20 -0.61
C THR A 32 -13.34 3.09 0.23
N VAL A 33 -12.72 2.77 1.36
CA VAL A 33 -13.15 1.71 2.28
C VAL A 33 -13.29 2.23 3.70
N ALA A 34 -14.25 1.68 4.43
CA ALA A 34 -14.43 2.00 5.83
C ALA A 34 -13.33 1.35 6.68
N CYS A 35 -12.69 2.13 7.55
CA CYS A 35 -11.61 1.67 8.40
C CYS A 35 -11.58 2.42 9.75
N GLY A 36 -10.86 1.86 10.71
CA GLY A 36 -10.63 2.46 12.02
C GLY A 36 -9.96 1.49 12.99
N PRO A 37 -9.57 1.93 14.18
CA PRO A 37 -9.05 1.05 15.22
C PRO A 37 -10.05 -0.04 15.62
N VAL A 38 -9.54 -1.17 16.12
CA VAL A 38 -10.39 -2.22 16.70
C VAL A 38 -11.18 -1.66 17.88
N GLY A 39 -12.50 -1.90 17.89
CA GLY A 39 -13.40 -1.42 18.93
C GLY A 39 -14.05 -0.06 18.63
N GLU A 40 -13.62 0.62 17.57
CA GLU A 40 -14.16 1.92 17.16
C GLU A 40 -15.09 1.82 15.94
N THR A 41 -15.82 2.91 15.69
CA THR A 41 -16.66 3.07 14.51
C THR A 41 -15.78 3.19 13.27
N LEU A 42 -16.08 2.39 12.24
CA LEU A 42 -15.36 2.48 10.95
C LEU A 42 -15.88 3.68 10.15
N LEU A 43 -14.96 4.49 9.65
CA LEU A 43 -15.25 5.65 8.80
C LEU A 43 -14.70 5.43 7.39
N PRO A 44 -15.37 5.90 6.33
CA PRO A 44 -14.94 5.74 4.93
C PRO A 44 -13.80 6.70 4.58
N VAL A 45 -12.64 6.51 5.22
CA VAL A 45 -11.48 7.42 5.15
C VAL A 45 -10.20 6.74 4.67
N CYS A 46 -10.22 5.42 4.48
CA CYS A 46 -9.09 4.69 3.90
C CYS A 46 -9.31 4.45 2.41
N THR A 47 -8.20 4.23 1.70
CA THR A 47 -8.21 3.91 0.28
C THR A 47 -7.60 2.53 0.06
N LEU A 48 -8.29 1.67 -0.68
CA LEU A 48 -7.85 0.33 -1.05
C LEU A 48 -7.40 0.31 -2.51
N GLU A 49 -6.14 0.00 -2.72
CA GLU A 49 -5.60 -0.36 -4.02
C GLU A 49 -5.51 -1.87 -4.15
N ARG A 50 -5.95 -2.40 -5.30
CA ARG A 50 -5.91 -3.83 -5.62
C ARG A 50 -4.85 -4.06 -6.68
N GLY A 51 -3.80 -4.79 -6.31
CA GLY A 51 -2.73 -5.19 -7.20
C GLY A 51 -2.94 -6.57 -7.83
N ALA A 52 -1.94 -7.01 -8.59
CA ALA A 52 -1.87 -8.38 -9.10
C ALA A 52 -1.73 -9.40 -7.94
N ASP A 53 -2.03 -10.66 -8.24
CA ASP A 53 -1.79 -11.81 -7.34
C ASP A 53 -2.36 -11.68 -5.93
N GLY A 54 -3.51 -11.01 -5.82
CA GLY A 54 -4.20 -10.81 -4.54
C GLY A 54 -3.52 -9.81 -3.61
N LEU A 55 -2.57 -9.00 -4.09
CA LEU A 55 -1.99 -7.91 -3.31
C LEU A 55 -3.03 -6.82 -3.08
N LEU A 56 -3.13 -6.36 -1.84
CA LEU A 56 -3.99 -5.26 -1.41
C LEU A 56 -3.13 -4.23 -0.70
N VAL A 57 -3.28 -2.95 -1.03
CA VAL A 57 -2.62 -1.84 -0.31
C VAL A 57 -3.69 -0.96 0.28
N LEU A 58 -3.71 -0.87 1.60
CA LEU A 58 -4.62 -0.03 2.37
C LEU A 58 -3.89 1.24 2.80
N HIS A 59 -4.26 2.37 2.23
CA HIS A 59 -3.74 3.69 2.57
C HIS A 59 -4.61 4.31 3.67
N HIS A 60 -3.94 4.83 4.69
CA HIS A 60 -4.51 5.50 5.84
C HIS A 60 -4.48 7.02 5.65
N PRO A 61 -5.42 7.78 6.27
CA PRO A 61 -5.47 9.23 6.12
C PRO A 61 -4.27 9.97 6.74
N ASP A 62 -3.49 9.31 7.59
CA ASP A 62 -2.25 9.83 8.17
C ASP A 62 -1.03 9.65 7.24
N GLY A 63 -1.23 9.09 6.04
CA GLY A 63 -0.17 8.76 5.10
C GLY A 63 0.50 7.41 5.34
N GLY A 64 0.10 6.69 6.40
CA GLY A 64 0.49 5.30 6.62
C GLY A 64 -0.15 4.36 5.59
N PHE A 65 0.42 3.18 5.43
CA PHE A 65 -0.19 2.14 4.61
C PHE A 65 0.08 0.75 5.15
N ARG A 66 -0.76 -0.20 4.74
CA ARG A 66 -0.58 -1.62 5.02
C ARG A 66 -0.73 -2.44 3.75
N ARG A 67 0.25 -3.30 3.49
CA ARG A 67 0.18 -4.28 2.41
C ARG A 67 -0.34 -5.61 2.96
N LEU A 68 -1.39 -6.13 2.33
CA LEU A 68 -1.98 -7.43 2.63
C LEU A 68 -1.92 -8.31 1.38
N ARG A 69 -1.94 -9.62 1.59
CA ARG A 69 -2.05 -10.62 0.53
C ARG A 69 -3.32 -11.42 0.75
N MET A 70 -4.12 -11.59 -0.29
CA MET A 70 -5.29 -12.46 -0.32
C MET A 70 -4.97 -13.74 -1.07
N GLU A 71 -5.05 -14.87 -0.37
CA GLU A 71 -4.81 -16.22 -0.91
C GLU A 71 -6.03 -17.10 -0.61
N GLY A 72 -6.84 -17.36 -1.63
CA GLY A 72 -8.12 -18.04 -1.45
C GLY A 72 -9.06 -17.24 -0.55
N ASN A 73 -9.32 -17.74 0.66
CA ASN A 73 -10.14 -17.07 1.69
C ASN A 73 -9.30 -16.44 2.82
N ALA A 74 -7.98 -16.64 2.81
CA ALA A 74 -7.08 -16.13 3.83
C ALA A 74 -6.57 -14.74 3.43
N ILE A 75 -6.42 -13.86 4.42
CA ILE A 75 -5.80 -12.55 4.26
C ILE A 75 -4.66 -12.45 5.27
N THR A 76 -3.45 -12.22 4.79
CA THR A 76 -2.23 -12.12 5.60
C THR A 76 -1.54 -10.78 5.35
N ALA A 77 -0.68 -10.35 6.27
CA ALA A 77 0.24 -9.26 5.99
C ALA A 77 1.19 -9.66 4.85
N ALA A 78 1.38 -8.79 3.86
CA ALA A 78 2.33 -9.06 2.77
C ALA A 78 3.79 -8.90 3.23
N ASP A 79 4.01 -8.17 4.32
CA ASP A 79 5.34 -7.81 4.86
C ASP A 79 5.70 -8.58 6.14
N GLY A 80 4.98 -9.67 6.42
CA GLY A 80 5.15 -10.46 7.63
C GLY A 80 4.31 -11.73 7.61
N ALA A 81 4.09 -12.34 8.78
CA ALA A 81 3.33 -13.58 8.92
C ALA A 81 2.01 -13.40 9.70
N GLU A 82 1.62 -12.17 9.99
CA GLU A 82 0.37 -11.90 10.73
C GLU A 82 -0.84 -12.28 9.87
N LEU A 83 -1.67 -13.19 10.41
CA LEU A 83 -2.93 -13.60 9.80
C LEU A 83 -4.04 -12.65 10.26
N ALA A 84 -4.79 -12.10 9.31
CA ALA A 84 -5.93 -11.25 9.64
C ALA A 84 -7.11 -12.10 10.13
N ALA A 85 -7.83 -11.59 11.13
CA ALA A 85 -9.14 -12.12 11.47
C ALA A 85 -10.17 -11.59 10.48
N THR A 86 -10.87 -12.47 9.77
CA THR A 86 -11.84 -12.11 8.74
C THR A 86 -13.26 -12.51 9.11
N ARG A 87 -14.24 -11.67 8.77
CA ARG A 87 -15.66 -11.98 8.91
C ARG A 87 -16.42 -11.49 7.69
N HIS A 88 -17.23 -12.37 7.09
CA HIS A 88 -18.12 -11.98 6.01
C HIS A 88 -19.44 -11.45 6.59
N VAL A 89 -19.83 -10.21 6.26
CA VAL A 89 -21.05 -9.57 6.73
C VAL A 89 -21.67 -8.75 5.59
N GLY A 90 -22.91 -9.07 5.21
CA GLY A 90 -23.70 -8.26 4.27
C GLY A 90 -23.03 -8.03 2.91
N GLY A 91 -22.29 -9.01 2.37
CA GLY A 91 -21.59 -8.90 1.09
C GLY A 91 -20.23 -8.19 1.15
N ALA A 92 -19.79 -7.79 2.35
CA ALA A 92 -18.46 -7.26 2.61
C ALA A 92 -17.63 -8.22 3.48
N THR A 93 -16.31 -8.12 3.35
CA THR A 93 -15.36 -8.78 4.24
C THR A 93 -14.83 -7.76 5.24
N GLU A 94 -15.14 -7.95 6.52
CA GLU A 94 -14.42 -7.27 7.58
C GLU A 94 -13.10 -7.96 7.83
N VAL A 95 -12.03 -7.18 7.92
CA VAL A 95 -10.65 -7.63 8.10
C VAL A 95 -10.09 -6.91 9.31
N ALA A 96 -9.59 -7.64 10.31
CA ALA A 96 -8.92 -7.08 11.48
C ALA A 96 -7.46 -7.57 11.54
N ILE A 97 -6.52 -6.64 11.57
CA ILE A 97 -5.07 -6.93 11.58
C ILE A 97 -4.29 -5.71 12.10
N GLY A 98 -3.25 -5.94 12.90
CA GLY A 98 -2.38 -4.88 13.42
C GLY A 98 -3.13 -3.78 14.19
N GLY A 99 -4.16 -4.16 14.95
CA GLY A 99 -4.99 -3.22 15.73
C GLY A 99 -6.00 -2.40 14.92
N MET A 100 -6.07 -2.60 13.61
CA MET A 100 -7.00 -1.92 12.71
C MET A 100 -8.08 -2.86 12.20
N ARG A 101 -9.22 -2.28 11.82
CA ARG A 101 -10.32 -2.95 11.13
C ARG A 101 -10.60 -2.25 9.81
N TYR A 102 -10.98 -3.05 8.81
CA TYR A 102 -11.30 -2.60 7.46
C TYR A 102 -12.56 -3.32 6.99
N ARG A 103 -13.40 -2.66 6.21
CA ARG A 103 -14.56 -3.27 5.54
C ARG A 103 -14.34 -3.21 4.03
N LEU A 104 -13.98 -4.35 3.46
CA LEU A 104 -13.67 -4.49 2.04
C LEU A 104 -14.91 -4.99 1.30
N ALA A 105 -15.31 -4.30 0.25
CA ALA A 105 -16.40 -4.77 -0.58
C ALA A 105 -15.98 -6.04 -1.34
N GLY A 106 -16.90 -6.99 -1.50
CA GLY A 106 -16.66 -8.16 -2.35
C GLY A 106 -16.34 -7.74 -3.78
N LYS A 107 -15.63 -8.58 -4.54
CA LYS A 107 -15.28 -8.33 -5.95
C LYS A 107 -16.57 -8.29 -6.77
N GLY A 108 -17.16 -7.10 -6.93
CA GLY A 108 -18.50 -6.89 -7.51
C GLY A 108 -19.28 -5.74 -6.89
N ALA A 109 -18.92 -5.28 -5.70
CA ALA A 109 -19.44 -4.06 -5.11
C ALA A 109 -18.50 -2.90 -5.47
N THR A 110 -18.35 -2.64 -6.78
CA THR A 110 -17.95 -1.30 -7.22
C THR A 110 -18.93 -0.33 -6.58
N ALA A 111 -18.44 0.55 -5.70
CA ALA A 111 -19.15 1.78 -5.36
C ALA A 111 -19.39 2.50 -6.70
N GLY A 112 -20.58 2.30 -7.25
CA GLY A 112 -21.00 2.93 -8.49
C GLY A 112 -21.52 4.33 -8.19
N GLN A 113 -21.30 5.19 -9.19
CA GLN A 113 -21.89 6.52 -9.43
C GLN A 113 -21.11 7.70 -8.89
#